data_AF-A0A0G1BHV3-F1
#
_entry.id   AF-A0A0G1BHV3-F1
#
_cell.length_a   1.000
_cell.length_b   1.000
_cell.length_c   1.000
_cell.angle_alpha   90.00
_cell.angle_beta   90.00
_cell.angle_gamma   90.00
#
_symmetry.space_group_name_H-M   'P 1'
#
loop_
_entity.id
_entity.type
_entity.pdbx_description
1 polymer ?
#
loop_
_entity_poly.entity_id
_entity_poly.type
_entity_poly.pdbx_seq_one_letter_code
_entity_poly.pdbx_strand_id
1 'polypeptide(L)'
;MMLKNIGCSHVIVGHSERRYKMGETDEIINLKLKIALKYGFIPVLAVGEKEQNDDILKILNVQIKSAFEGLEAPEAGRVIVAYEPVWA
;
A
#
# COMPACT_ATOMS: atom_id res chain seq x y z
N MET A 1 -8.49 -6.29 15.12
CA MET A 1 -9.95 -6.59 15.23
C MET A 1 -10.81 -5.35 15.44
N MET A 2 -10.31 -4.25 16.04
CA MET A 2 -11.10 -3.03 16.28
C MET A 2 -11.84 -2.49 15.04
N LEU A 3 -11.14 -2.30 13.91
CA LEU A 3 -11.74 -1.77 12.68
C LEU A 3 -12.88 -2.65 12.13
N LYS A 4 -12.74 -3.97 12.23
CA LYS A 4 -13.78 -4.91 11.76
C LYS A 4 -15.03 -4.84 12.63
N ASN A 5 -14.86 -4.66 13.94
CA ASN A 5 -15.96 -4.58 14.89
C ASN A 5 -16.82 -3.32 14.69
N ILE A 6 -16.25 -2.24 14.14
CA ILE A 6 -16.98 -1.02 13.80
C ILE A 6 -17.48 -1.01 12.34
N GLY A 7 -17.39 -2.14 11.63
CA GLY A 7 -17.91 -2.27 10.27
C GLY A 7 -17.00 -1.77 9.15
N CYS A 8 -15.74 -1.42 9.42
CA CYS A 8 -14.81 -1.05 8.35
C CYS A 8 -14.52 -2.25 7.44
N SER A 9 -14.60 -2.02 6.14
CA SER A 9 -14.28 -3.01 5.10
C SER A 9 -12.96 -2.74 4.39
N HIS A 10 -12.52 -1.48 4.35
CA HIS A 10 -11.31 -1.03 3.63
C HIS A 10 -10.29 -0.42 4.58
N VAL A 11 -9.01 -0.52 4.20
CA VAL A 11 -7.90 0.12 4.92
C VAL A 11 -6.89 0.69 3.93
N ILE A 12 -6.48 1.94 4.13
CA ILE A 12 -5.41 2.55 3.34
C ILE A 12 -4.06 2.13 3.93
N VAL A 13 -3.13 1.74 3.05
CA VAL A 13 -1.78 1.32 3.41
C VAL A 13 -0.77 2.04 2.51
N GLY A 14 0.33 2.55 3.08
CA GLY A 14 1.39 3.17 2.31
C GLY A 14 1.07 4.55 1.78
N HIS A 15 0.15 5.29 2.41
CA HIS A 15 -0.12 6.68 2.04
C HIS A 15 1.16 7.53 2.13
N SER A 16 1.38 8.41 1.16
CA SER A 16 2.53 9.31 1.06
C SER A 16 2.88 10.02 2.37
N GLU A 17 1.90 10.54 3.10
CA GLU A 17 2.13 11.15 4.41
C GLU A 17 2.76 10.20 5.42
N ARG A 18 2.35 8.93 5.42
CA ARG A 18 2.93 7.92 6.31
C ARG A 18 4.33 7.53 5.85
N ARG A 19 4.54 7.37 4.55
CA ARG A 19 5.86 7.04 3.97
C ARG A 19 6.88 8.13 4.31
N TYR A 20 6.57 9.37 3.93
CA TYR A 20 7.55 10.45 3.94
C TYR A 20 7.60 11.25 5.24
N LYS A 21 6.48 11.41 5.96
CA LYS A 21 6.45 12.16 7.23
C LYS A 21 6.60 11.26 8.46
N MET A 22 6.20 9.98 8.37
CA MET A 22 6.20 9.05 9.50
C MET A 22 7.17 7.87 9.38
N GLY A 23 7.93 7.78 8.28
CA GLY A 23 8.94 6.74 8.08
C GLY A 23 8.37 5.34 7.83
N GLU A 24 7.15 5.24 7.30
CA GLU A 24 6.57 3.95 6.92
C GLU A 24 7.31 3.35 5.72
N THR A 25 7.99 2.22 5.94
CA THR A 25 8.81 1.54 4.93
C THR A 25 8.01 0.54 4.10
N ASP A 26 8.57 0.11 2.96
CA ASP A 26 7.95 -0.89 2.10
C ASP A 26 7.73 -2.24 2.81
N GLU A 27 8.61 -2.62 3.75
CA GLU A 27 8.45 -3.82 4.56
C GLU A 27 7.26 -3.71 5.52
N ILE A 28 7.06 -2.54 6.14
CA ILE A 28 5.90 -2.27 6.99
C ILE A 28 4.61 -2.32 6.15
N ILE A 29 4.66 -1.80 4.93
CA ILE A 29 3.52 -1.79 4.01
C ILE A 29 3.15 -3.19 3.55
N ASN A 30 4.12 -4.02 3.15
CA ASN A 30 3.90 -5.43 2.81
C ASN A 30 3.26 -6.19 3.99
N LEU A 31 3.79 -5.99 5.20
CA LEU A 31 3.25 -6.61 6.41
C LEU A 31 1.79 -6.18 6.66
N LYS A 32 1.49 -4.89 6.53
CA LYS A 32 0.12 -4.36 6.68
C LYS A 32 -0.83 -4.89 5.62
N LEU A 33 -0.39 -5.01 4.37
CA LEU A 33 -1.14 -5.61 3.28
C LEU A 33 -1.54 -7.06 3.60
N LYS A 34 -0.56 -7.89 3.95
CA LYS A 34 -0.77 -9.29 4.35
C LYS A 34 -1.73 -9.41 5.53
N ILE A 35 -1.57 -8.58 6.56
CA ILE A 35 -2.45 -8.56 7.73
C ILE A 35 -3.88 -8.14 7.33
N ALA A 36 -4.02 -7.10 6.51
CA ALA A 36 -5.32 -6.62 6.05
C ALA A 36 -6.08 -7.72 5.29
N LEU A 37 -5.41 -8.36 4.33
CA LEU A 37 -5.97 -9.47 3.54
C LEU A 37 -6.37 -10.66 4.41
N LYS A 38 -5.48 -11.06 5.35
CA LYS A 38 -5.71 -12.15 6.30
C LYS A 38 -6.95 -11.94 7.16
N TYR A 39 -7.23 -10.71 7.57
CA TYR A 39 -8.41 -10.38 8.38
C TYR A 39 -9.66 -10.04 7.57
N GLY A 40 -9.58 -10.12 6.24
CA GLY A 40 -10.71 -9.95 5.34
C GLY A 40 -10.99 -8.50 4.93
N PHE A 41 -10.07 -7.57 5.19
CA PHE A 41 -10.18 -6.21 4.66
C PHE A 41 -9.84 -6.18 3.17
N ILE A 42 -10.29 -5.13 2.49
CA ILE A 42 -9.90 -4.76 1.14
C ILE A 42 -8.85 -3.64 1.27
N PRO A 43 -7.56 -3.93 1.05
CA PRO A 43 -6.51 -2.92 1.18
C PRO A 43 -6.56 -1.96 0.00
N VAL A 44 -6.36 -0.66 0.28
CA VAL A 44 -6.06 0.37 -0.70
C VAL A 44 -4.59 0.72 -0.54
N LEU A 45 -3.75 0.15 -1.41
CA LEU A 45 -2.31 0.41 -1.45
C LEU A 45 -2.06 1.72 -2.20
N ALA A 46 -1.52 2.71 -1.51
CA ALA A 46 -1.07 3.95 -2.14
C ALA A 46 0.40 3.83 -2.59
N VAL A 47 0.65 4.26 -3.83
CA VAL A 47 1.96 4.26 -4.50
C VAL A 47 2.17 5.55 -5.27
N GLY A 48 3.41 6.00 -5.38
CA GLY A 48 3.72 7.28 -5.99
C GLY A 48 5.14 7.73 -5.76
N GLU A 49 5.64 8.51 -6.71
CA GLU A 49 6.88 9.27 -6.61
C GLU A 49 6.70 10.57 -5.81
N LYS A 50 7.78 11.02 -5.17
CA LYS A 50 7.74 12.17 -4.26
C LYS A 50 7.89 13.48 -5.01
N GLU A 51 8.80 13.51 -5.97
CA GLU A 51 9.17 14.71 -6.72
C GLU A 51 8.76 14.56 -8.19
N GLN A 52 8.42 15.67 -8.85
CA GLN A 52 7.96 15.66 -10.25
C GLN A 52 9.01 15.12 -11.24
N ASN A 53 10.30 15.22 -10.92
CA ASN A 53 11.42 14.79 -11.75
C ASN A 53 11.96 13.40 -11.39
N ASP A 54 11.30 12.69 -10.47
CA ASP A 54 11.67 11.33 -10.11
C ASP A 54 11.43 10.35 -11.28
N ASP A 55 12.20 9.25 -11.28
CA ASP A 55 11.95 8.14 -12.19
C ASP A 55 10.72 7.34 -11.72
N ILE A 56 9.55 7.75 -12.22
CA ILE A 56 8.23 7.18 -11.88
C ILE A 56 8.23 5.66 -12.05
N LEU A 57 8.73 5.16 -13.19
CA LEU A 57 8.71 3.73 -13.48
C LEU A 57 9.60 2.96 -12.49
N LYS A 58 10.77 3.49 -12.16
CA LYS A 58 11.65 2.87 -11.17
C LYS A 58 11.01 2.82 -9.78
N ILE A 59 10.42 3.93 -9.34
CA ILE A 59 9.79 4.02 -8.01
C ILE A 59 8.58 3.09 -7.92
N LEU A 60 7.66 3.15 -8.89
CA LEU A 60 6.49 2.29 -8.90
C LEU A 60 6.87 0.81 -8.99
N ASN A 61 7.91 0.46 -9.76
CA ASN A 61 8.41 -0.92 -9.80
C ASN A 61 8.87 -1.41 -8.43
N VAL A 62 9.61 -0.59 -7.67
CA VAL A 62 10.06 -0.95 -6.32
C VAL A 62 8.87 -1.08 -5.38
N GLN A 63 8.04 -0.04 -5.29
CA GLN A 63 6.90 -0.01 -4.37
C GLN A 63 5.92 -1.16 -4.62
N ILE A 64 5.59 -1.45 -5.88
CA ILE A 64 4.68 -2.56 -6.25
C ILE A 64 5.34 -3.91 -5.95
N LYS A 65 6.58 -4.16 -6.38
CA LYS A 65 7.24 -5.45 -6.12
C LYS A 65 7.36 -5.75 -4.64
N SER A 66 7.82 -4.78 -3.85
CA SER A 66 7.96 -4.94 -2.40
C SER A 66 6.60 -5.11 -1.72
N ALA A 67 5.59 -4.33 -2.11
CA ALA A 67 4.25 -4.43 -1.51
C ALA A 67 3.59 -5.80 -1.75
N PHE A 68 3.77 -6.39 -2.94
CA PHE A 68 3.17 -7.67 -3.32
C PHE A 68 4.05 -8.89 -3.05
N GLU A 69 5.25 -8.72 -2.53
CA GLU A 69 6.16 -9.84 -2.25
C GLU A 69 5.52 -10.87 -1.32
N GLY A 70 5.47 -12.13 -1.78
CA GLY A 70 4.89 -13.25 -1.04
C GLY A 70 3.37 -13.21 -0.89
N LEU A 71 2.65 -12.49 -1.76
CA LEU A 71 1.20 -12.64 -1.96
C LEU A 71 0.92 -13.57 -3.13
N GLU A 72 -0.05 -14.45 -2.98
CA GLU A 72 -0.56 -15.28 -4.07
C GLU A 72 -1.49 -14.48 -4.99
N ALA A 73 -1.65 -14.89 -6.25
CA ALA A 73 -2.46 -14.17 -7.23
C ALA A 73 -3.92 -13.89 -6.77
N PRO A 74 -4.64 -14.80 -6.10
CA PRO A 74 -5.98 -14.52 -5.56
C PRO A 74 -5.98 -13.47 -4.45
N GLU A 75 -4.92 -13.38 -3.66
CA GLU A 75 -4.78 -12.37 -2.61
C GLU A 75 -4.47 -11.01 -3.22
N ALA A 76 -3.55 -10.97 -4.18
CA ALA A 76 -3.19 -9.77 -4.92
C ALA A 76 -4.40 -9.17 -5.65
N GLY A 77 -5.27 -9.99 -6.24
CA GLY A 77 -6.50 -9.56 -6.92
C GLY A 77 -7.53 -8.85 -6.04
N ARG A 78 -7.36 -8.87 -4.70
CA ARG A 78 -8.23 -8.17 -3.75
C ARG A 78 -7.68 -6.80 -3.32
N VAL A 79 -6.48 -6.42 -3.78
CA VAL A 79 -5.84 -5.15 -3.44
C VAL A 79 -6.23 -4.09 -4.47
N ILE A 80 -6.70 -2.94 -3.98
CA ILE A 80 -6.89 -1.74 -4.79
C ILE A 80 -5.57 -0.99 -4.79
N VAL A 81 -5.06 -0.66 -5.97
CA VAL A 81 -3.85 0.19 -6.12
C VAL A 81 -4.30 1.61 -6.45
N ALA A 82 -3.91 2.55 -5.59
CA ALA A 82 -4.13 3.98 -5.78
C ALA A 82 -2.79 4.64 -6.12
N TYR A 83 -2.67 5.12 -7.36
CA TYR A 83 -1.53 5.94 -7.76
C TYR A 83 -1.74 7.39 -7.31
N GLU A 84 -0.79 7.93 -6.55
CA GLU A 84 -0.74 9.30 -6.04
C GLU A 84 0.54 10.01 -6.53
N PRO A 85 0.48 10.94 -7.50
CA PRO A 85 1.62 11.82 -7.77
C PRO A 85 1.78 12.78 -6.59
N VAL A 86 2.69 12.48 -5.66
CA VAL A 86 2.76 13.17 -4.35
C VAL A 86 3.19 14.64 -4.47
N TRP A 87 3.83 14.98 -5.58
CA TRP A 87 4.26 16.34 -5.91
C TRP A 87 3.13 17.25 -6.41
N ALA A 88 1.95 16.70 -6.74
CA ALA A 88 0.85 17.42 -7.38
C ALA A 88 -0.18 17.98 -6.39
#